data_AF-A0A8J2YBS1-F1
#
_entry.id   AF-A0A8J2YBS1-F1
#
_cell.length_a   1.000
_cell.length_b   1.000
_cell.length_c   1.000
_cell.angle_alpha   90.00
_cell.angle_beta   90.00
_cell.angle_gamma   90.00
#
_symmetry.space_group_name_H-M   'P 1'
#
loop_
_entity.id
_entity.type
_entity.pdbx_description
1 polymer ?
#
loop_
_entity_poly.entity_id
_entity_poly.type
_entity_poly.pdbx_seq_one_letter_code
_entity_poly.pdbx_strand_id
1 'polypeptide(L)'
;MGTGKREGDGVTPLAILPLRRIWWRADRGQRPLTTLPLRHIRSTDGWCDAVGDRNYNRHVQRPYPTSHEAMWRDDRLYDLVVELGWNDHPRRQARGSAIFMHVARCGFKPTEGCVALTHRDLRWLLARLGPKSRMAVEA
;
A
#
# COMPACT_ATOMS: atom_id res chain seq x y z
N MET A 1 -16.50 -15.32 5.31
CA MET A 1 -17.09 -14.09 5.87
C MET A 1 -16.54 -12.93 5.09
N GLY A 2 -17.33 -12.36 4.16
CA GLY A 2 -16.87 -11.32 3.25
C GLY A 2 -17.02 -9.96 3.91
N THR A 3 -15.90 -9.26 4.11
CA THR A 3 -15.91 -7.93 4.70
C THR A 3 -16.58 -6.93 3.77
N GLY A 4 -17.44 -6.09 4.34
CA GLY A 4 -18.18 -5.04 3.65
C GLY A 4 -17.33 -3.86 3.16
N LYS A 5 -16.02 -4.08 2.93
CA LYS A 5 -15.06 -3.07 2.50
C LYS A 5 -15.52 -2.42 1.20
N ARG A 6 -15.50 -1.09 1.20
CA ARG A 6 -15.84 -0.19 0.09
C ARG A 6 -14.74 0.85 -0.11
N GLU A 7 -14.73 1.47 -1.29
CA GLU A 7 -13.86 2.62 -1.52
C GLU A 7 -14.20 3.75 -0.53
N GLY A 8 -13.18 4.36 0.08
CA GLY A 8 -13.35 5.51 0.97
C GLY A 8 -13.98 5.22 2.35
N ASP A 9 -14.21 3.97 2.74
CA ASP A 9 -14.80 3.66 4.06
C ASP A 9 -13.82 3.78 5.25
N GLY A 10 -12.53 4.01 4.99
CA GLY A 10 -11.49 4.14 6.01
C GLY A 10 -11.14 2.86 6.77
N VAL A 11 -11.68 1.70 6.38
CA VAL A 11 -11.53 0.44 7.12
C VAL A 11 -10.47 -0.44 6.46
N THR A 12 -9.56 -1.01 7.26
CA THR A 12 -8.68 -2.09 6.79
C THR A 12 -9.50 -3.37 6.60
N PRO A 13 -9.48 -4.03 5.43
CA PRO A 13 -10.31 -5.21 5.21
C PRO A 13 -9.90 -6.38 6.12
N LEU A 14 -10.84 -6.98 6.84
CA LEU A 14 -10.63 -8.28 7.51
C LEU A 14 -10.47 -9.36 6.44
N ALA A 15 -9.23 -9.79 6.22
CA ALA A 15 -8.83 -10.70 5.18
C ALA A 15 -7.40 -11.22 5.42
N ILE A 16 -7.03 -12.26 4.69
CA ILE A 16 -5.63 -12.68 4.55
C ILE A 16 -5.06 -12.01 3.31
N LEU A 17 -4.13 -11.08 3.51
CA LEU A 17 -3.57 -10.21 2.48
C LEU A 17 -2.15 -10.67 2.11
N PRO A 18 -1.89 -11.05 0.84
CA PRO A 18 -0.53 -11.34 0.39
C PRO A 18 0.30 -10.07 0.25
N LEU A 19 1.60 -10.16 0.56
CA LEU A 19 2.55 -9.08 0.35
C LEU A 19 3.03 -9.16 -1.10
N ARG A 20 2.67 -8.17 -1.94
CA ARG A 20 2.92 -8.21 -3.38
C ARG A 20 4.30 -7.69 -3.74
N ARG A 21 4.61 -6.47 -3.31
CA ARG A 21 5.89 -5.82 -3.55
C ARG A 21 6.10 -4.71 -2.54
N ILE A 22 7.35 -4.28 -2.41
CA ILE A 22 7.74 -3.14 -1.63
C ILE A 22 8.09 -2.00 -2.59
N TRP A 23 7.62 -0.81 -2.25
CA TRP A 23 7.96 0.45 -2.87
C TRP A 23 8.81 1.26 -1.88
N TRP A 24 9.93 1.83 -2.32
CA TRP A 24 10.80 2.61 -1.43
C TRP A 24 11.36 3.88 -2.08
N ARG A 25 11.57 4.91 -1.24
CA ARG A 25 12.23 6.17 -1.60
C ARG A 25 13.75 6.03 -1.48
N ALA A 26 14.41 5.77 -2.61
CA ALA A 26 15.86 5.59 -2.66
C ALA A 26 16.64 6.86 -2.25
N ASP A 27 16.03 8.03 -2.40
CA ASP A 27 16.59 9.33 -1.99
C ASP A 27 16.44 9.61 -0.48
N ARG A 28 15.63 8.83 0.26
CA ARG A 28 15.33 9.08 1.68
C ARG A 28 15.82 8.00 2.63
N GLY A 29 16.56 7.02 2.14
CA GLY A 29 17.19 6.02 2.98
C GLY A 29 17.75 4.83 2.22
N GLN A 30 18.39 3.95 2.97
CA GLN A 30 19.01 2.76 2.42
C GLN A 30 17.97 1.76 1.90
N ARG A 31 18.36 0.99 0.88
CA ARG A 31 17.58 -0.14 0.37
C ARG A 31 17.17 -1.06 1.54
N PRO A 32 15.88 -1.43 1.67
CA PRO A 32 15.46 -2.35 2.72
C PRO A 32 16.04 -3.76 2.48
N LEU A 33 16.43 -4.43 3.56
CA LEU A 33 16.77 -5.85 3.53
C LEU A 33 15.46 -6.64 3.38
N THR A 34 15.31 -7.38 2.29
CA THR A 34 14.08 -8.13 2.01
C THR A 34 14.28 -9.13 0.87
N THR A 35 13.44 -10.15 0.84
CA THR A 35 13.32 -11.11 -0.29
C THR A 35 12.10 -10.83 -1.18
N LEU A 36 11.25 -9.86 -0.80
CA LEU A 36 10.08 -9.47 -1.57
C LEU A 36 10.49 -8.69 -2.83
N PRO A 37 9.68 -8.72 -3.91
CA PRO A 37 9.87 -7.85 -5.06
C PRO A 37 9.92 -6.38 -4.61
N LEU A 38 10.88 -5.63 -5.14
CA LEU A 38 11.23 -4.34 -4.59
C LEU A 38 11.41 -3.32 -5.74
N ARG A 39 10.78 -2.14 -5.63
CA ARG A 39 10.78 -1.08 -6.66
C ARG A 39 10.99 0.32 -6.07
N HIS A 40 11.79 1.16 -6.75
CA HIS A 40 11.90 2.59 -6.41
C HIS A 40 10.57 3.29 -6.67
N ILE A 41 10.15 4.14 -5.73
CA ILE A 41 9.12 5.15 -5.99
C ILE A 41 9.77 6.27 -6.79
N ARG A 42 9.13 6.68 -7.89
CA ARG A 42 9.49 7.83 -8.71
C ARG A 42 8.47 8.95 -8.48
N SER A 43 8.85 10.20 -8.77
CA SER A 43 7.95 11.36 -8.67
C SER A 43 6.68 11.24 -9.51
N THR A 44 6.76 10.47 -10.59
CA THR A 44 5.65 10.18 -11.51
C THR A 44 4.82 8.97 -11.11
N ASP A 45 5.14 8.25 -10.03
CA ASP A 45 4.33 7.08 -9.64
C ASP A 45 3.06 7.51 -8.91
N GLY A 46 1.92 6.94 -9.31
CA GLY A 46 0.64 7.07 -8.62
C GLY A 46 -0.11 5.74 -8.55
N TRP A 47 -1.20 5.70 -7.79
CA TRP A 47 -2.10 4.55 -7.67
C TRP A 47 -3.54 4.98 -7.93
N CYS A 48 -4.18 4.42 -8.94
CA CYS A 48 -5.55 4.79 -9.33
C CYS A 48 -6.56 4.26 -8.31
N ASP A 49 -7.34 5.17 -7.73
CA ASP A 49 -8.45 4.94 -6.79
C ASP A 49 -9.82 5.29 -7.41
N ALA A 50 -9.84 5.76 -8.66
CA ALA A 50 -11.04 6.16 -9.38
C ALA A 50 -11.92 4.97 -9.75
N VAL A 51 -13.08 4.85 -9.10
CA VAL A 51 -14.13 3.90 -9.49
C VAL A 51 -14.60 4.22 -10.92
N GLY A 52 -14.66 3.19 -11.76
CA GLY A 52 -15.01 3.31 -13.19
C GLY A 52 -13.80 3.40 -14.12
N ASP A 53 -12.60 3.66 -13.59
CA ASP A 53 -11.38 3.65 -14.40
C ASP A 53 -10.91 2.21 -14.67
N ARG A 54 -10.40 1.95 -15.89
CA ARG A 54 -9.87 0.64 -16.30
C ARG A 54 -8.64 0.20 -15.49
N ASN A 55 -7.93 1.16 -14.91
CA ASN A 55 -6.77 0.99 -14.06
C ASN A 55 -7.11 1.10 -12.56
N TYR A 56 -8.40 1.08 -12.18
CA TYR A 56 -8.79 1.06 -10.77
C TYR A 56 -8.01 0.00 -9.97
N ASN A 57 -7.49 0.43 -8.82
CA ASN A 57 -6.59 -0.30 -7.94
C ASN A 57 -5.33 -0.82 -8.64
N ARG A 58 -4.64 0.06 -9.40
CA ARG A 58 -3.35 -0.23 -10.05
C ARG A 58 -2.42 0.96 -9.98
N HIS A 59 -1.12 0.67 -10.07
CA HIS A 59 -0.08 1.65 -10.37
C HIS A 59 -0.35 2.33 -11.74
N VAL A 60 -0.20 3.65 -11.76
CA VAL A 60 -0.32 4.53 -12.94
C VAL A 60 0.83 5.53 -12.97
N GLN A 61 1.10 6.12 -14.13
CA GLN A 61 2.07 7.20 -14.28
C GLN A 61 1.38 8.57 -14.28
N ARG A 62 1.96 9.52 -13.55
CA ARG A 62 1.49 10.91 -13.42
C ARG A 62 2.18 11.81 -14.47
N PRO A 63 1.48 12.80 -15.05
CA PRO A 63 0.08 13.15 -14.78
C PRO A 63 -0.89 12.07 -15.30
N TYR A 64 -1.93 11.76 -14.52
CA TYR A 64 -2.97 10.78 -14.85
C TYR A 64 -4.34 11.47 -14.78
N PRO A 65 -5.26 11.22 -15.74
CA PRO A 65 -6.45 12.06 -15.93
C PRO A 65 -7.56 11.84 -14.89
N THR A 66 -7.58 10.70 -14.20
CA THR A 66 -8.57 10.41 -13.15
C THR A 66 -7.94 10.51 -11.77
N SER A 67 -8.77 10.40 -10.72
CA SER A 67 -8.30 10.32 -9.34
C SER A 67 -7.23 9.24 -9.18
N HIS A 68 -6.18 9.59 -8.42
CA HIS A 68 -5.07 8.73 -8.09
C HIS A 68 -4.35 9.25 -6.85
N GLU A 69 -3.90 8.33 -6.01
CA GLU A 69 -2.99 8.64 -4.92
C GLU A 69 -1.56 8.85 -5.48
N ALA A 70 -0.89 9.94 -5.07
CA ALA A 70 0.51 10.15 -5.40
C ALA A 70 1.43 9.29 -4.51
N MET A 71 2.28 8.47 -5.12
CA MET A 71 3.20 7.61 -4.36
C MET A 71 4.41 8.39 -3.83
N TRP A 72 4.84 9.45 -4.55
CA TRP A 72 5.92 10.33 -4.13
C TRP A 72 5.40 11.44 -3.22
N ARG A 73 5.51 11.23 -1.89
CA ARG A 73 4.98 12.13 -0.86
C ARG A 73 6.08 12.84 -0.07
N ASP A 74 5.81 14.05 0.41
CA ASP A 74 6.76 14.80 1.25
C ASP A 74 6.62 14.56 2.75
N ASP A 75 5.46 14.09 3.19
CA ASP A 75 5.15 13.75 4.58
C ASP A 75 5.79 12.44 5.08
N ARG A 76 6.65 11.83 4.25
CA ARG A 76 7.46 10.63 4.53
C ARG A 76 6.71 9.34 4.79
N LEU A 77 5.37 9.35 4.69
CA LEU A 77 4.57 8.14 4.92
C LEU A 77 4.93 7.03 3.95
N TYR A 78 5.22 7.43 2.70
CA TYR A 78 5.60 6.52 1.63
C TYR A 78 7.10 6.47 1.38
N ASP A 79 7.92 6.78 2.39
CA ASP A 79 9.35 6.48 2.33
C ASP A 79 9.58 4.97 2.14
N LEU A 80 8.67 4.15 2.67
CA LEU A 80 8.64 2.70 2.54
C LEU A 80 7.18 2.20 2.59
N VAL A 81 6.74 1.49 1.55
CA VAL A 81 5.36 1.00 1.38
C VAL A 81 5.37 -0.46 0.97
N VAL A 82 4.47 -1.27 1.51
CA VAL A 82 4.19 -2.63 1.06
C VAL A 82 2.81 -2.63 0.40
N GLU A 83 2.77 -3.06 -0.85
CA GLU A 83 1.54 -3.32 -1.59
C GLU A 83 0.90 -4.60 -1.05
N LEU A 84 -0.28 -4.47 -0.44
CA LEU A 84 -1.04 -5.61 0.06
C LEU A 84 -2.03 -6.04 -1.02
N GLY A 85 -2.13 -7.35 -1.26
CA GLY A 85 -2.96 -7.90 -2.33
C GLY A 85 -4.45 -7.94 -1.97
N TRP A 86 -5.03 -6.76 -1.74
CA TRP A 86 -6.45 -6.56 -1.62
C TRP A 86 -7.04 -6.15 -2.96
N ASN A 87 -8.16 -6.76 -3.35
CA ASN A 87 -8.92 -6.39 -4.55
C ASN A 87 -8.04 -6.27 -5.82
N ASP A 88 -7.01 -7.10 -5.95
CA ASP A 88 -6.01 -7.01 -7.02
C ASP A 88 -6.21 -8.05 -8.13
N HIS A 89 -6.83 -9.20 -7.82
CA HIS A 89 -7.16 -10.23 -8.79
C HIS A 89 -8.32 -11.17 -8.34
N PRO A 90 -9.47 -11.18 -9.04
CA PRO A 90 -9.91 -10.17 -10.00
C PRO A 90 -10.22 -8.85 -9.27
N ARG A 91 -9.84 -7.72 -9.88
CA ARG A 91 -10.23 -6.37 -9.42
C ARG A 91 -11.73 -6.17 -9.61
N ARG A 92 -12.40 -5.65 -8.58
CA ARG A 92 -13.81 -5.28 -8.61
C ARG A 92 -13.95 -3.82 -8.21
N GLN A 93 -14.66 -3.06 -9.04
CA GLN A 93 -14.92 -1.64 -8.84
C GLN A 93 -15.56 -1.37 -7.46
N ALA A 94 -15.17 -0.25 -6.83
CA ALA A 94 -15.67 0.23 -5.54
C ALA A 94 -15.47 -0.71 -4.33
N ARG A 95 -14.60 -1.72 -4.44
CA ARG A 95 -14.29 -2.67 -3.33
C ARG A 95 -13.05 -2.28 -2.51
N GLY A 96 -12.63 -1.01 -2.60
CA GLY A 96 -11.43 -0.50 -1.95
C GLY A 96 -10.20 -0.66 -2.84
N SER A 97 -9.34 0.36 -2.80
CA SER A 97 -8.08 0.45 -3.52
C SER A 97 -6.94 0.83 -2.56
N ALA A 98 -5.70 0.83 -3.05
CA ALA A 98 -4.54 1.38 -2.35
C ALA A 98 -4.35 0.85 -0.90
N ILE A 99 -4.70 -0.41 -0.64
CA ILE A 99 -4.48 -1.01 0.68
C ILE A 99 -3.00 -1.31 0.83
N PHE A 100 -2.35 -0.49 1.65
CA PHE A 100 -0.92 -0.53 1.86
C PHE A 100 -0.55 -0.74 3.33
N MET A 101 0.67 -1.22 3.53
CA MET A 101 1.37 -1.10 4.80
C MET A 101 2.47 -0.05 4.64
N HIS A 102 2.49 1.00 5.47
CA HIS A 102 3.42 2.12 5.27
C HIS A 102 3.93 2.69 6.60
N VAL A 103 4.83 3.69 6.51
CA VAL A 103 5.39 4.36 7.69
C VAL A 103 4.30 5.18 8.38
N ALA A 104 4.15 4.99 9.70
CA ALA A 104 3.17 5.69 10.51
C ALA A 104 3.45 7.19 10.58
N ARG A 105 2.37 7.98 10.61
CA ARG A 105 2.44 9.40 11.01
C ARG A 105 2.96 9.48 12.45
N CYS A 106 3.67 10.57 12.78
CA CYS A 106 4.04 10.86 14.17
C CYS A 106 2.78 10.82 15.06
N GLY A 107 2.87 10.12 16.20
CA GLY A 107 1.75 9.91 17.11
C GLY A 107 0.68 8.91 16.64
N PHE A 108 0.95 8.10 15.60
CA PHE A 108 0.04 7.04 15.11
C PHE A 108 -1.38 7.54 14.79
N LYS A 109 -1.48 8.72 14.16
CA LYS A 109 -2.77 9.24 13.68
C LYS A 109 -3.48 8.19 12.80
N PRO A 110 -4.83 8.10 12.87
CA PRO A 110 -5.60 7.12 12.11
C PRO A 110 -5.28 7.13 10.61
N THR A 111 -5.33 5.95 9.99
CA THR A 111 -5.17 5.75 8.55
C THR A 111 -6.53 5.63 7.87
N GLU A 112 -6.58 5.84 6.56
CA GLU A 112 -7.80 5.66 5.76
C GLU A 112 -7.91 4.19 5.27
N GLY A 113 -7.66 3.23 6.17
CA GLY A 113 -7.75 1.78 5.89
C GLY A 113 -6.42 1.10 5.51
N CYS A 114 -5.30 1.83 5.62
CA CYS A 114 -3.95 1.26 5.52
C CYS A 114 -3.44 0.76 6.89
N VAL A 115 -2.39 -0.08 6.88
CA VAL A 115 -1.68 -0.49 8.10
C VAL A 115 -0.44 0.37 8.29
N ALA A 116 -0.33 1.04 9.43
CA ALA A 116 0.78 1.93 9.74
C ALA A 116 1.69 1.34 10.82
N LEU A 117 3.00 1.33 10.56
CA LEU A 117 4.04 0.87 11.49
C LEU A 117 5.14 1.91 11.61
N THR A 118 5.90 1.90 12.70
CA THR A 118 7.10 2.75 12.75
C THR A 118 8.07 2.36 11.63
N HIS A 119 8.88 3.31 11.17
CA HIS A 119 9.88 3.02 10.13
C HIS A 119 10.83 1.88 10.53
N ARG A 120 11.20 1.82 11.82
CA ARG A 120 12.07 0.78 12.39
C ARG A 120 11.40 -0.59 12.32
N ASP A 121 10.16 -0.69 12.79
CA ASP A 121 9.46 -1.98 12.89
C ASP A 121 9.11 -2.50 11.49
N LEU A 122 8.75 -1.61 10.57
CA LEU A 122 8.52 -1.97 9.17
C LEU A 122 9.79 -2.58 8.56
N ARG A 123 10.97 -1.95 8.73
CA ARG A 123 12.24 -2.53 8.25
C ARG A 123 12.58 -3.86 8.92
N TRP A 124 12.36 -3.97 10.23
CA TRP A 124 12.59 -5.19 10.98
C TRP A 124 11.73 -6.35 10.48
N LEU A 125 10.46 -6.09 10.16
CA LEU A 125 9.55 -7.06 9.54
C LEU A 125 10.00 -7.44 8.13
N LEU A 126 10.29 -6.47 7.26
CA LEU A 126 10.65 -6.73 5.86
C LEU A 126 11.89 -7.62 5.70
N ALA A 127 12.82 -7.59 6.67
CA ALA A 127 13.99 -8.45 6.71
C ALA A 127 13.67 -9.93 7.00
N ARG A 128 12.45 -10.23 7.51
CA ARG A 128 12.00 -11.57 7.93
C ARG A 128 10.87 -12.12 7.07
N LEU A 129 10.14 -11.25 6.38
CA LEU A 129 9.04 -11.63 5.51
C LEU A 129 9.56 -12.02 4.12
N GLY A 130 8.82 -12.91 3.46
CA GLY A 130 9.10 -13.34 2.11
C GLY A 130 7.85 -13.49 1.24
N PRO A 131 7.99 -13.94 -0.02
CA PRO A 131 6.89 -13.98 -0.99
C PRO A 131 5.67 -14.83 -0.57
N LYS A 132 5.87 -15.79 0.35
CA LYS A 132 4.81 -16.64 0.91
C LYS A 132 4.15 -16.05 2.16
N SER A 133 4.73 -15.03 2.78
CA SER A 133 4.16 -14.36 3.94
C SER A 133 2.82 -13.71 3.58
N ARG A 134 1.91 -13.69 4.56
CA ARG A 134 0.59 -13.07 4.48
C ARG A 134 0.34 -12.26 5.74
N MET A 135 -0.46 -11.21 5.64
CA MET A 135 -0.98 -10.47 6.79
C MET A 135 -2.43 -10.86 7.01
N ALA A 136 -2.76 -11.39 8.18
CA ALA A 136 -4.14 -11.63 8.57
C ALA A 136 -4.67 -10.41 9.33
N VAL A 137 -5.87 -9.96 8.98
CA VAL A 137 -6.62 -8.95 9.73
C VAL A 137 -7.89 -9.63 10.22
N GLU A 138 -8.04 -9.69 11.54
CA GLU A 138 -9.07 -10.44 12.25
C GLU A 138 -9.89 -9.48 13.15
N ALA A 139 -11.07 -9.92 13.59
CA ALA A 139 -12.00 -9.13 14.39
C ALA A 139 -11.68 -9.19 15.89
#